data_AF-A0A1S9DEF9-F1
#
_entry.id   AF-A0A1S9DEF9-F1
#
_cell.length_a   1.000
_cell.length_b   1.000
_cell.length_c   1.000
_cell.angle_alpha   90.00
_cell.angle_beta   90.00
_cell.angle_gamma   90.00
#
_symmetry.space_group_name_H-M   'P 1'
#
loop_
_entity.id
_entity.type
_entity.pdbx_description
1 polymer ?
#
loop_
_entity_poly.entity_id
_entity_poly.type
_entity_poly.pdbx_seq_one_letter_code
_entity_poly.pdbx_strand_id
1 'polypeptide(L)'
;MLNHLSRLATSSVPPTINTQHEIEIRYLDHFQTHVRHLLPAALEFIDKSIQSPGLRFAVLCISASNLSMLNAQVQNRIIPNDSRRSVFSPLVNDVHHNLAQKYHNLAVWNCRTADPDAIRNEAPALLAAHVLLAYYHHASTDHLQFRIAVRNAVRFVLQNRASIADSTDGAKSLQMWYRLCASHRPSKPPALLLEGEGASSFGPNLLPDVTEHLYLNCILGMSVDDLIYDILIKTLEIRTKLVVFRCVAAIRQVSENSSDIGPLAHEMMNRMLGRECGPDEYVEARDSFVRGSNLLSLLDVQQERLNVWRSRLSPDQLPPQCGTTSCVQSPSSSESSHSLISQHFPSHRDAMNALYCLLCEMTFEEAKQAFASDHTPSVVGVDPSNVIVNMAYSACQVADSLNLAVSNTSDVYTMSLAEVLLQLVFLWRSDRLFQYILDILWPRLEAHGRGYEHSHYPTHLVKRIISQAAVYWKQGRVVNLALPAVAENIPKLKLLDIAHPVDLVVCGYSTDGVYFIEKASLP
;
A
#
# COMPACT_ATOMS: atom_id res chain seq x y z
N MET A 1 -17.59 -18.91 3.99
CA MET A 1 -16.62 -17.91 4.49
C MET A 1 -17.18 -17.13 5.68
N LEU A 2 -18.30 -16.39 5.52
CA LEU A 2 -18.99 -15.70 6.63
C LEU A 2 -19.31 -16.61 7.83
N ASN A 3 -19.91 -17.80 7.60
CA ASN A 3 -20.28 -18.73 8.69
C ASN A 3 -19.10 -19.24 9.55
N HIS A 4 -17.87 -19.26 9.03
CA HIS A 4 -16.68 -19.69 9.80
C HIS A 4 -16.17 -18.56 10.70
N LEU A 5 -16.17 -17.33 10.17
CA LEU A 5 -15.88 -16.10 10.91
C LEU A 5 -16.95 -15.83 11.98
N SER A 6 -18.23 -16.12 11.69
CA SER A 6 -19.32 -16.03 12.67
C SER A 6 -19.12 -17.00 13.84
N ARG A 7 -18.65 -18.24 13.59
CA ARG A 7 -18.36 -19.22 14.65
C ARG A 7 -17.18 -18.80 15.54
N LEU A 8 -16.21 -18.07 14.99
CA LEU A 8 -15.12 -17.48 15.77
C LEU A 8 -15.56 -16.22 16.55
N ALA A 9 -16.53 -15.46 16.03
CA ALA A 9 -17.04 -14.23 16.63
C ALA A 9 -18.17 -14.41 17.67
N THR A 10 -18.79 -15.60 17.77
CA THR A 10 -20.02 -15.82 18.58
C THR A 10 -19.84 -16.66 19.84
N SER A 11 -18.62 -16.86 20.34
CA SER A 11 -18.44 -17.51 21.66
C SER A 11 -18.76 -16.54 22.79
N SER A 12 -20.05 -16.27 23.02
CA SER A 12 -20.62 -15.67 24.24
C SER A 12 -20.83 -16.71 25.36
N VAL A 13 -20.11 -17.82 25.30
CA VAL A 13 -20.14 -18.91 26.29
C VAL A 13 -19.02 -18.64 27.32
N PRO A 14 -19.23 -18.90 28.63
CA PRO A 14 -18.24 -18.63 29.68
C PRO A 14 -16.90 -19.30 29.33
N PRO A 15 -15.75 -18.78 29.83
CA PRO A 15 -14.46 -19.28 29.44
C PRO A 15 -14.28 -20.70 29.99
N THR A 16 -14.63 -21.71 29.21
CA THR A 16 -13.98 -23.00 29.31
C THR A 16 -12.50 -22.73 29.10
N ILE A 17 -11.69 -23.15 30.06
CA ILE A 17 -10.24 -22.99 30.10
C ILE A 17 -9.67 -23.62 28.84
N ASN A 18 -9.57 -22.86 27.74
CA ASN A 18 -8.90 -23.33 26.53
C ASN A 18 -7.44 -23.56 26.92
N THR A 19 -6.97 -24.79 26.78
CA THR A 19 -5.55 -25.08 26.97
C THR A 19 -4.73 -24.26 25.96
N GLN A 20 -3.49 -23.90 26.30
CA GLN A 20 -2.55 -23.20 25.39
C GLN A 20 -2.47 -23.91 24.02
N HIS A 21 -2.62 -25.24 24.01
CA HIS A 21 -2.63 -26.07 22.81
C HIS A 21 -3.86 -25.84 21.91
N GLU A 22 -5.06 -25.73 22.47
CA GLU A 22 -6.28 -25.48 21.70
C GLU A 22 -6.26 -24.11 21.01
N ILE A 23 -5.66 -23.11 21.65
CA ILE A 23 -5.49 -21.77 21.07
C ILE A 23 -4.55 -21.82 19.87
N GLU A 24 -3.44 -22.55 19.97
CA GLU A 24 -2.50 -22.72 18.85
C GLU A 24 -3.16 -23.43 17.66
N ILE A 25 -3.94 -24.48 17.90
CA ILE A 25 -4.68 -25.18 16.84
C ILE A 25 -5.61 -24.21 16.10
N ARG A 26 -6.36 -23.37 16.83
CA ARG A 26 -7.26 -22.37 16.21
C ARG A 26 -6.50 -21.37 15.35
N TYR A 27 -5.33 -20.90 15.79
CA TYR A 27 -4.53 -19.97 14.99
C TYR A 27 -3.92 -20.63 13.75
N LEU A 28 -3.50 -21.90 13.85
CA LEU A 28 -3.03 -22.65 12.69
C LEU A 28 -4.16 -22.90 11.68
N ASP A 29 -5.34 -23.28 12.14
CA ASP A 29 -6.52 -23.43 11.28
C ASP A 29 -6.90 -22.11 10.60
N HIS A 30 -6.89 -20.99 11.36
CA HIS A 30 -7.11 -19.66 10.81
C HIS A 30 -6.05 -19.27 9.77
N PHE A 31 -4.79 -19.64 10.00
CA PHE A 31 -3.74 -19.42 9.01
C PHE A 31 -4.03 -20.16 7.70
N GLN A 32 -4.33 -21.46 7.80
CA GLN A 32 -4.53 -22.34 6.66
C GLN A 32 -5.81 -22.00 5.88
N THR A 33 -6.86 -21.59 6.56
CA THR A 33 -8.15 -21.31 5.92
C THR A 33 -8.29 -19.87 5.44
N HIS A 34 -7.51 -18.94 6.00
CA HIS A 34 -7.66 -17.51 5.72
C HIS A 34 -6.34 -16.78 5.49
N VAL A 35 -5.49 -16.63 6.50
CA VAL A 35 -4.35 -15.68 6.46
C VAL A 35 -3.37 -16.00 5.35
N ARG A 36 -3.13 -17.28 5.04
CA ARG A 36 -2.21 -17.69 3.97
C ARG A 36 -2.60 -17.13 2.60
N HIS A 37 -3.89 -16.91 2.37
CA HIS A 37 -4.43 -16.41 1.11
C HIS A 37 -4.36 -14.88 1.01
N LEU A 38 -4.07 -14.20 2.12
CA LEU A 38 -3.87 -12.75 2.19
C LEU A 38 -2.41 -12.37 1.91
N LEU A 39 -1.50 -13.32 2.14
CA LEU A 39 -0.08 -13.10 2.06
C LEU A 39 0.39 -13.10 0.61
N PRO A 40 1.20 -12.11 0.21
CA PRO A 40 1.76 -12.08 -1.14
C PRO A 40 2.72 -13.27 -1.40
N ALA A 41 2.72 -13.78 -2.63
CA ALA A 41 3.35 -15.05 -3.06
C ALA A 41 2.82 -16.32 -2.35
N ALA A 42 2.34 -17.31 -3.11
CA ALA A 42 1.65 -18.48 -2.58
C ALA A 42 2.52 -19.34 -1.63
N LEU A 43 1.96 -19.63 -0.44
CA LEU A 43 2.68 -20.17 0.73
C LEU A 43 2.58 -21.69 0.92
N GLU A 44 2.43 -22.46 -0.15
CA GLU A 44 2.29 -23.92 -0.05
C GLU A 44 3.47 -24.59 0.68
N PHE A 45 4.66 -23.97 0.66
CA PHE A 45 5.83 -24.51 1.37
C PHE A 45 5.78 -24.26 2.88
N ILE A 46 5.03 -23.26 3.35
CA ILE A 46 4.93 -22.99 4.79
C ILE A 46 4.25 -24.16 5.52
N ASP A 47 3.25 -24.79 4.89
CA ASP A 47 2.59 -25.97 5.46
C ASP A 47 3.57 -27.15 5.65
N LYS A 48 4.55 -27.29 4.74
CA LYS A 48 5.59 -28.32 4.82
C LYS A 48 6.65 -28.00 5.88
N SER A 49 6.91 -26.71 6.06
CA SER A 49 8.00 -26.21 6.91
C SER A 49 7.53 -25.75 8.29
N ILE A 50 6.26 -25.92 8.63
CA ILE A 50 5.68 -25.46 9.91
C ILE A 50 6.25 -26.18 11.14
N GLN A 51 7.03 -27.24 10.94
CA GLN A 51 7.77 -27.90 12.00
C GLN A 51 8.97 -27.06 12.48
N SER A 52 9.48 -26.14 11.65
CA SER A 52 10.50 -25.18 12.07
C SER A 52 9.92 -24.27 13.17
N PRO A 53 10.50 -24.25 14.39
CA PRO A 53 9.93 -23.51 15.51
C PRO A 53 9.77 -22.00 15.22
N GLY A 54 10.75 -21.39 14.56
CA GLY A 54 10.71 -19.97 14.19
C GLY A 54 9.53 -19.66 13.27
N LEU A 55 9.34 -20.48 12.23
CA LEU A 55 8.23 -20.33 11.29
C LEU A 55 6.87 -20.60 11.94
N ARG A 56 6.76 -21.66 12.76
CA ARG A 56 5.54 -21.98 13.51
C ARG A 56 5.07 -20.80 14.35
N PHE A 57 5.96 -20.20 15.14
CA PHE A 57 5.60 -19.07 15.98
C PHE A 57 5.32 -17.80 15.16
N ALA A 58 5.98 -17.60 14.02
CA ALA A 58 5.65 -16.50 13.13
C ALA A 58 4.24 -16.65 12.51
N VAL A 59 3.85 -17.88 12.15
CA VAL A 59 2.49 -18.21 11.69
C VAL A 59 1.44 -17.95 12.78
N LEU A 60 1.70 -18.39 14.01
CA LEU A 60 0.83 -18.13 15.15
C LEU A 60 0.71 -16.62 15.45
N CYS A 61 1.82 -15.90 15.35
CA CYS A 61 1.89 -14.45 15.55
C CYS A 61 0.99 -13.70 14.55
N ILE A 62 1.19 -13.91 13.25
CA ILE A 62 0.44 -13.18 12.22
C ILE A 62 -1.05 -13.55 12.25
N SER A 63 -1.38 -14.79 12.61
CA SER A 63 -2.77 -15.25 12.73
C SER A 63 -3.48 -14.65 13.92
N ALA A 64 -2.82 -14.59 15.08
CA ALA A 64 -3.32 -13.90 16.25
C ALA A 64 -3.47 -12.38 15.99
N SER A 65 -2.51 -11.77 15.31
CA SER A 65 -2.56 -10.36 14.91
C SER A 65 -3.76 -10.07 13.99
N ASN A 66 -3.98 -10.89 12.96
CA ASN A 66 -5.12 -10.74 12.08
C ASN A 66 -6.47 -10.91 12.84
N LEU A 67 -6.58 -11.93 13.70
CA LEU A 67 -7.78 -12.12 14.53
C LEU A 67 -7.97 -11.01 15.56
N SER A 68 -6.91 -10.33 16.01
CA SER A 68 -7.05 -9.20 16.92
C SER A 68 -7.90 -8.07 16.33
N MET A 69 -7.97 -8.02 15.00
CA MET A 69 -8.70 -6.99 14.28
C MET A 69 -10.02 -7.51 13.70
N LEU A 70 -10.10 -8.78 13.30
CA LEU A 70 -11.35 -9.39 12.84
C LEU A 70 -12.33 -9.68 13.99
N ASN A 71 -11.83 -10.03 15.18
CA ASN A 71 -12.62 -10.24 16.39
C ASN A 71 -12.68 -8.97 17.26
N ALA A 72 -12.75 -7.81 16.61
CA ALA A 72 -12.75 -6.50 17.24
C ALA A 72 -14.18 -5.98 17.47
N GLN A 73 -14.38 -5.20 18.53
CA GLN A 73 -15.55 -4.32 18.63
C GLN A 73 -15.36 -3.12 17.69
N VAL A 74 -16.39 -2.29 17.49
CA VAL A 74 -16.31 -1.11 16.64
C VAL A 74 -16.55 0.13 17.47
N GLN A 75 -15.60 1.05 17.44
CA GLN A 75 -15.80 2.41 17.92
C GLN A 75 -16.37 3.28 16.80
N ASN A 76 -17.25 4.21 17.16
CA ASN A 76 -17.82 5.18 16.24
C ASN A 76 -17.70 6.59 16.82
N ARG A 77 -17.54 7.57 15.93
CA ARG A 77 -17.55 8.99 16.25
C ARG A 77 -18.39 9.69 15.20
N ILE A 78 -19.37 10.46 15.64
CA ILE A 78 -20.23 11.27 14.76
C ILE A 78 -20.03 12.73 15.13
N ILE A 79 -19.67 13.55 14.16
CA ILE A 79 -19.65 15.00 14.34
C ILE A 79 -21.07 15.52 14.03
N PRO A 80 -21.74 16.21 14.96
CA PRO A 80 -23.07 16.75 14.72
C PRO A 80 -23.12 17.63 13.47
N ASN A 81 -24.21 17.53 12.70
CA ASN A 81 -24.49 18.31 11.49
C ASN A 81 -23.57 18.05 10.27
N ASP A 82 -22.79 16.96 10.27
CA ASP A 82 -22.06 16.51 9.07
C ASP A 82 -22.07 14.98 8.96
N SER A 83 -22.93 14.44 8.09
CA SER A 83 -23.05 13.00 7.83
C SER A 83 -21.78 12.39 7.25
N ARG A 84 -20.93 13.18 6.57
CA ARG A 84 -19.65 12.72 6.00
C ARG A 84 -18.58 12.52 7.07
N ARG A 85 -18.75 13.14 8.24
CA ARG A 85 -17.80 13.08 9.37
C ARG A 85 -18.05 11.95 10.36
N SER A 86 -19.04 11.09 10.13
CA SER A 86 -19.12 9.83 10.86
C SER A 86 -17.93 8.96 10.49
N VAL A 87 -17.21 8.42 11.48
CA VAL A 87 -16.10 7.49 11.25
C VAL A 87 -16.24 6.28 12.16
N PHE A 88 -15.87 5.12 11.61
CA PHE A 88 -15.86 3.84 12.30
C PHE A 88 -14.46 3.26 12.27
N SER A 89 -14.04 2.67 13.37
CA SER A 89 -12.73 2.02 13.48
C SER A 89 -12.86 0.80 14.39
N PRO A 90 -12.08 -0.27 14.20
CA PRO A 90 -12.07 -1.38 15.12
C PRO A 90 -11.40 -1.01 16.46
N LEU A 91 -11.91 -1.61 17.53
CA LEU A 91 -11.29 -1.71 18.84
C LEU A 91 -10.60 -3.07 18.93
N VAL A 92 -9.27 -3.04 18.95
CA VAL A 92 -8.43 -4.23 18.91
C VAL A 92 -8.78 -5.19 20.04
N ASN A 93 -8.86 -6.47 19.72
CA ASN A 93 -9.05 -7.51 20.71
C ASN A 93 -7.74 -7.76 21.46
N ASP A 94 -7.70 -7.30 22.72
CA ASP A 94 -6.51 -7.36 23.56
C ASP A 94 -5.97 -8.78 23.77
N VAL A 95 -6.84 -9.79 23.81
CA VAL A 95 -6.42 -11.18 24.02
C VAL A 95 -5.58 -11.66 22.85
N HIS A 96 -6.11 -11.50 21.63
CA HIS A 96 -5.40 -11.88 20.41
C HIS A 96 -4.16 -11.02 20.19
N HIS A 97 -4.21 -9.72 20.50
CA HIS A 97 -3.07 -8.80 20.41
C HIS A 97 -1.91 -9.23 21.34
N ASN A 98 -2.21 -9.52 22.60
CA ASN A 98 -1.21 -9.98 23.57
C ASN A 98 -0.60 -11.33 23.17
N LEU A 99 -1.41 -12.25 22.64
CA LEU A 99 -0.93 -13.53 22.13
C LEU A 99 -0.05 -13.35 20.88
N ALA A 100 -0.39 -12.44 19.97
CA ALA A 100 0.45 -12.10 18.83
C ALA A 100 1.84 -11.64 19.29
N GLN A 101 1.91 -10.74 20.27
CA GLN A 101 3.18 -10.28 20.85
C GLN A 101 3.97 -11.41 21.52
N LYS A 102 3.30 -12.33 22.24
CA LYS A 102 3.94 -13.52 22.82
C LYS A 102 4.59 -14.39 21.75
N TYR A 103 3.86 -14.71 20.68
CA TYR A 103 4.37 -15.54 19.59
C TYR A 103 5.43 -14.83 18.76
N HIS A 104 5.32 -13.51 18.56
CA HIS A 104 6.39 -12.70 17.99
C HIS A 104 7.71 -12.89 18.75
N ASN A 105 7.67 -12.75 20.09
CA ASN A 105 8.87 -12.88 20.91
C ASN A 105 9.49 -14.28 20.81
N LEU A 106 8.65 -15.32 20.79
CA LEU A 106 9.10 -16.71 20.61
C LEU A 106 9.71 -16.94 19.22
N ALA A 107 9.10 -16.42 18.16
CA ALA A 107 9.62 -16.52 16.80
C ALA A 107 10.99 -15.83 16.67
N VAL A 108 11.10 -14.59 17.17
CA VAL A 108 12.36 -13.83 17.17
C VAL A 108 13.45 -14.55 17.95
N TRP A 109 13.12 -15.13 19.12
CA TRP A 109 14.07 -15.92 19.89
C TRP A 109 14.61 -17.09 19.06
N ASN A 110 13.71 -17.92 18.50
CA ASN A 110 14.10 -19.09 17.71
C ASN A 110 14.91 -18.71 16.46
N CYS A 111 14.55 -17.64 15.75
CA CYS A 111 15.33 -17.18 14.59
C CYS A 111 16.72 -16.67 14.98
N ARG A 112 16.89 -16.07 16.17
CA ARG A 112 18.18 -15.54 16.64
C ARG A 112 19.09 -16.60 17.22
N THR A 113 18.53 -17.64 17.85
CA THR A 113 19.29 -18.71 18.50
C THR A 113 19.49 -19.93 17.62
N ALA A 114 19.00 -19.91 16.38
CA ALA A 114 19.26 -20.98 15.42
C ALA A 114 20.77 -21.12 15.18
N ASP A 115 21.29 -22.32 15.36
CA ASP A 115 22.71 -22.60 15.11
C ASP A 115 23.01 -22.61 13.59
N PRO A 116 24.29 -22.50 13.18
CA PRO A 116 24.65 -22.42 11.77
C PRO A 116 24.20 -23.63 10.92
N ASP A 117 24.12 -24.82 11.51
CA ASP A 117 23.69 -26.02 10.80
C ASP A 117 22.17 -26.02 10.59
N ALA A 118 21.40 -25.59 11.60
CA ALA A 118 19.96 -25.36 11.50
C ALA A 118 19.63 -24.28 10.48
N ILE A 119 20.40 -23.16 10.46
CA ILE A 119 20.22 -22.10 9.45
C ILE A 119 20.46 -22.64 8.04
N ARG A 120 21.50 -23.45 7.83
CA ARG A 120 21.80 -24.05 6.52
C ARG A 120 20.65 -24.96 6.05
N ASN A 121 20.06 -25.74 6.95
CA ASN A 121 19.02 -26.71 6.62
C ASN A 121 17.61 -26.09 6.51
N GLU A 122 17.33 -25.03 7.26
CA GLU A 122 16.00 -24.42 7.37
C GLU A 122 15.94 -22.98 6.81
N ALA A 123 16.92 -22.58 5.99
CA ALA A 123 17.07 -21.20 5.50
C ALA A 123 15.77 -20.61 4.89
N PRO A 124 15.03 -21.32 4.01
CA PRO A 124 13.76 -20.81 3.48
C PRO A 124 12.67 -20.63 4.55
N ALA A 125 12.61 -21.51 5.55
CA ALA A 125 11.63 -21.44 6.63
C ALA A 125 11.91 -20.26 7.57
N LEU A 126 13.18 -20.04 7.89
CA LEU A 126 13.63 -18.88 8.68
C LEU A 126 13.44 -17.56 7.93
N LEU A 127 13.68 -17.53 6.61
CA LEU A 127 13.36 -16.36 5.79
C LEU A 127 11.85 -16.08 5.78
N ALA A 128 11.02 -17.11 5.60
CA ALA A 128 9.57 -16.97 5.69
C ALA A 128 9.15 -16.43 7.07
N ALA A 129 9.74 -16.92 8.16
CA ALA A 129 9.50 -16.41 9.50
C ALA A 129 9.81 -14.91 9.61
N HIS A 130 10.97 -14.47 9.10
CA HIS A 130 11.33 -13.05 9.06
C HIS A 130 10.32 -12.21 8.27
N VAL A 131 9.85 -12.71 7.13
CA VAL A 131 8.84 -12.02 6.30
C VAL A 131 7.50 -11.89 7.02
N LEU A 132 7.00 -12.97 7.63
CA LEU A 132 5.76 -12.95 8.39
C LEU A 132 5.82 -12.00 9.59
N LEU A 133 6.95 -11.95 10.29
CA LEU A 133 7.15 -11.02 11.39
C LEU A 133 7.17 -9.56 10.90
N ALA A 134 7.73 -9.29 9.73
CA ALA A 134 7.64 -7.96 9.12
C ALA A 134 6.19 -7.59 8.78
N TYR A 135 5.39 -8.50 8.21
CA TYR A 135 3.97 -8.24 7.97
C TYR A 135 3.14 -8.09 9.25
N TYR A 136 3.50 -8.80 10.33
CA TYR A 136 2.95 -8.53 11.66
C TYR A 136 3.21 -7.08 12.08
N HIS A 137 4.45 -6.61 11.95
CA HIS A 137 4.78 -5.24 12.32
C HIS A 137 4.08 -4.21 11.45
N HIS A 138 4.03 -4.46 10.14
CA HIS A 138 3.25 -3.68 9.18
C HIS A 138 1.79 -3.56 9.63
N ALA A 139 1.18 -4.64 10.13
CA ALA A 139 -0.24 -4.66 10.47
C ALA A 139 -0.59 -4.13 11.86
N SER A 140 0.25 -4.34 12.87
CA SER A 140 -0.18 -4.27 14.28
C SER A 140 0.71 -3.49 15.23
N THR A 141 1.91 -3.08 14.82
CA THR A 141 2.85 -2.38 15.73
C THR A 141 3.03 -0.93 15.32
N ASP A 142 4.14 -0.57 14.69
CA ASP A 142 4.44 0.75 14.20
C ASP A 142 5.35 0.65 12.95
N HIS A 143 5.50 1.76 12.23
CA HIS A 143 6.28 1.79 10.99
C HIS A 143 7.78 1.58 11.24
N LEU A 144 8.29 1.98 12.42
CA LEU A 144 9.70 1.83 12.78
C LEU A 144 10.06 0.35 12.94
N GLN A 145 9.25 -0.41 13.67
CA GLN A 145 9.44 -1.86 13.83
C GLN A 145 9.30 -2.58 12.49
N PHE A 146 8.36 -2.15 11.64
CA PHE A 146 8.22 -2.69 10.29
C PHE A 146 9.51 -2.50 9.48
N ARG A 147 10.04 -1.28 9.44
CA ARG A 147 11.31 -0.98 8.77
C ARG A 147 12.48 -1.80 9.31
N ILE A 148 12.59 -1.91 10.63
CA ILE A 148 13.63 -2.72 11.28
C ILE A 148 13.51 -4.19 10.88
N ALA A 149 12.29 -4.74 10.84
CA ALA A 149 12.04 -6.12 10.45
C ALA A 149 12.37 -6.38 8.97
N VAL A 150 12.02 -5.46 8.06
CA VAL A 150 12.42 -5.53 6.65
C VAL A 150 13.94 -5.55 6.52
N ARG A 151 14.65 -4.65 7.22
CA ARG A 151 16.12 -4.63 7.23
C ARG A 151 16.73 -5.93 7.76
N ASN A 152 16.11 -6.54 8.77
CA ASN A 152 16.55 -7.82 9.32
C ASN A 152 16.36 -8.96 8.31
N ALA A 153 15.24 -8.99 7.58
CA ALA A 153 15.01 -9.97 6.51
C ALA A 153 16.03 -9.83 5.37
N VAL A 154 16.34 -8.60 4.95
CA VAL A 154 17.39 -8.33 3.94
C VAL A 154 18.75 -8.81 4.43
N ARG A 155 19.14 -8.50 5.67
CA ARG A 155 20.40 -8.98 6.25
C ARG A 155 20.47 -10.51 6.24
N PHE A 156 19.38 -11.18 6.60
CA PHE A 156 19.28 -12.63 6.59
C PHE A 156 19.53 -13.22 5.19
N VAL A 157 18.88 -12.65 4.14
CA VAL A 157 19.09 -13.08 2.76
C VAL A 157 20.55 -12.89 2.32
N LEU A 158 21.14 -11.73 2.62
CA LEU A 158 22.54 -11.44 2.25
C LEU A 158 23.52 -12.42 2.90
N GLN A 159 23.29 -12.80 4.14
CA GLN A 159 24.15 -13.72 4.89
C GLN A 159 23.99 -15.18 4.47
N ASN A 160 22.78 -15.59 4.03
CA ASN A 160 22.43 -16.99 3.78
C ASN A 160 22.08 -17.29 2.32
N ARG A 161 22.46 -16.41 1.38
CA ARG A 161 22.05 -16.46 -0.03
C ARG A 161 22.27 -17.82 -0.69
N ALA A 162 23.41 -18.47 -0.43
CA ALA A 162 23.76 -19.74 -1.05
C ALA A 162 22.83 -20.85 -0.52
N SER A 163 22.68 -20.96 0.80
CA SER A 163 21.78 -21.93 1.43
C SER A 163 20.31 -21.75 1.03
N ILE A 164 19.88 -20.50 0.80
CA ILE A 164 18.53 -20.24 0.30
C ILE A 164 18.41 -20.66 -1.16
N ALA A 165 19.34 -20.24 -2.02
CA ALA A 165 19.29 -20.52 -3.46
C ALA A 165 19.41 -22.03 -3.78
N ASP A 166 20.19 -22.77 -3.01
CA ASP A 166 20.39 -24.21 -3.18
C ASP A 166 19.23 -25.05 -2.65
N SER A 167 18.28 -24.44 -1.94
CA SER A 167 17.14 -25.13 -1.34
C SER A 167 15.94 -25.23 -2.29
N THR A 168 15.19 -26.33 -2.18
CA THR A 168 13.98 -26.61 -2.99
C THR A 168 12.89 -25.55 -2.82
N ASP A 169 12.75 -24.98 -1.61
CA ASP A 169 11.77 -23.94 -1.31
C ASP A 169 12.36 -22.51 -1.36
N GLY A 170 13.64 -22.41 -1.76
CA GLY A 170 14.38 -21.16 -1.84
C GLY A 170 13.68 -20.10 -2.68
N ALA A 171 13.32 -20.44 -3.92
CA ALA A 171 12.68 -19.52 -4.85
C ALA A 171 11.38 -18.90 -4.29
N LYS A 172 10.52 -19.72 -3.67
CA LYS A 172 9.25 -19.24 -3.08
C LYS A 172 9.51 -18.29 -1.91
N SER A 173 10.43 -18.64 -1.01
CA SER A 173 10.79 -17.77 0.12
C SER A 173 11.43 -16.45 -0.32
N LEU A 174 12.22 -16.46 -1.39
CA LEU A 174 12.83 -15.26 -1.97
C LEU A 174 11.78 -14.36 -2.65
N GLN A 175 10.79 -14.93 -3.33
CA GLN A 175 9.68 -14.16 -3.88
C GLN A 175 8.88 -13.43 -2.79
N MET A 176 8.58 -14.10 -1.67
CA MET A 176 7.94 -13.46 -0.52
C MET A 176 8.77 -12.29 0.02
N TRP A 177 10.08 -12.49 0.15
CA TRP A 177 10.99 -11.46 0.61
C TRP A 177 11.09 -10.27 -0.36
N TYR A 178 11.18 -10.53 -1.67
CA TYR A 178 11.15 -9.48 -2.67
C TYR A 178 9.88 -8.63 -2.56
N ARG A 179 8.75 -9.31 -2.41
CA ARG A 179 7.44 -8.70 -2.31
C ARG A 179 7.25 -7.89 -1.03
N LEU A 180 7.88 -8.31 0.07
CA LEU A 180 8.01 -7.53 1.30
C LEU A 180 8.81 -6.24 1.07
N CYS A 181 9.96 -6.33 0.40
CA CYS A 181 10.79 -5.17 0.06
C CYS A 181 10.02 -4.16 -0.80
N ALA A 182 9.17 -4.63 -1.72
CA ALA A 182 8.27 -3.77 -2.48
C ALA A 182 7.28 -3.01 -1.60
N SER A 183 6.59 -3.71 -0.67
CA SER A 183 5.60 -3.11 0.23
C SER A 183 6.18 -2.07 1.21
N HIS A 184 7.49 -2.09 1.45
CA HIS A 184 8.16 -1.13 2.33
C HIS A 184 8.44 0.22 1.64
N ARG A 185 8.34 0.33 0.31
CA ARG A 185 8.70 1.58 -0.39
C ARG A 185 7.86 2.79 0.02
N PRO A 186 6.52 2.70 0.15
CA PRO A 186 5.71 3.85 0.53
C PRO A 186 6.03 4.41 1.92
N SER A 187 6.69 3.66 2.81
CA SER A 187 7.13 4.17 4.11
C SER A 187 8.41 5.00 4.06
N LYS A 188 9.10 5.06 2.91
CA LYS A 188 10.26 5.93 2.76
C LYS A 188 9.82 7.38 2.53
N PRO A 189 10.49 8.37 3.15
CA PRO A 189 10.26 9.77 2.83
C PRO A 189 10.50 10.06 1.34
N PRO A 190 9.61 10.81 0.67
CA PRO A 190 9.68 11.02 -0.77
C PRO A 190 10.89 11.87 -1.23
N ALA A 191 11.57 12.55 -0.31
CA ALA A 191 12.78 13.32 -0.61
C ALA A 191 14.07 12.47 -0.66
N LEU A 192 13.97 11.19 -0.33
CA LEU A 192 15.12 10.28 -0.29
C LEU A 192 15.28 9.48 -1.59
N LEU A 193 16.27 8.61 -1.60
CA LEU A 193 16.64 7.78 -2.75
C LEU A 193 15.51 6.80 -3.10
N LEU A 194 15.14 6.73 -4.38
CA LEU A 194 14.35 5.63 -4.92
C LEU A 194 15.20 4.35 -4.98
N GLU A 195 14.53 3.21 -5.16
CA GLU A 195 15.22 1.93 -5.35
C GLU A 195 16.27 2.02 -6.47
N GLY A 196 17.46 1.46 -6.20
CA GLY A 196 18.54 1.37 -7.17
C GLY A 196 19.42 2.62 -7.26
N GLU A 197 19.04 3.75 -6.65
CA GLU A 197 19.85 4.98 -6.69
C GLU A 197 21.12 4.89 -5.83
N GLY A 198 21.07 4.21 -4.68
CA GLY A 198 22.14 4.21 -3.69
C GLY A 198 21.75 3.56 -2.37
N ALA A 199 22.68 3.40 -1.43
CA ALA A 199 22.37 2.89 -0.10
C ALA A 199 21.43 3.85 0.66
N SER A 200 20.41 3.30 1.34
CA SER A 200 19.40 4.10 2.06
C SER A 200 19.39 3.82 3.56
N SER A 201 19.24 4.88 4.33
CA SER A 201 19.08 4.87 5.79
C SER A 201 17.71 4.30 6.20
N PHE A 202 16.73 4.33 5.29
CA PHE A 202 15.35 3.94 5.57
C PHE A 202 15.01 2.52 5.18
N GLY A 203 15.96 1.71 4.72
CA GLY A 203 15.71 0.31 4.36
C GLY A 203 16.40 -0.05 3.05
N PRO A 204 16.12 -1.24 2.50
CA PRO A 204 16.81 -1.70 1.30
C PRO A 204 16.54 -0.73 0.14
N ASN A 205 17.58 -0.06 -0.34
CA ASN A 205 17.69 0.38 -1.72
C ASN A 205 18.69 -0.56 -2.35
N LEU A 206 18.16 -1.48 -3.13
CA LEU A 206 18.91 -2.61 -3.63
C LEU A 206 19.71 -2.11 -4.82
N LEU A 207 21.03 -2.02 -4.64
CA LEU A 207 21.97 -1.68 -5.70
C LEU A 207 22.01 -2.81 -6.74
N PRO A 208 22.39 -2.52 -7.99
CA PRO A 208 22.90 -3.56 -8.87
C PRO A 208 24.20 -4.12 -8.26
N ASP A 209 24.09 -5.27 -7.59
CA ASP A 209 25.23 -6.03 -7.06
C ASP A 209 25.06 -7.54 -7.36
N VAL A 210 25.83 -8.42 -6.71
CA VAL A 210 25.74 -9.90 -6.88
C VAL A 210 24.33 -10.47 -6.61
N THR A 211 23.46 -9.71 -5.95
CA THR A 211 22.04 -10.06 -5.73
C THR A 211 21.12 -9.68 -6.89
N GLU A 212 21.60 -8.97 -7.91
CA GLU A 212 20.84 -8.63 -9.13
C GLU A 212 20.27 -9.88 -9.82
N HIS A 213 21.04 -10.96 -9.92
CA HIS A 213 20.55 -12.22 -10.50
C HIS A 213 19.41 -12.82 -9.65
N LEU A 214 19.54 -12.76 -8.33
CA LEU A 214 18.53 -13.24 -7.39
C LEU A 214 17.25 -12.39 -7.48
N TYR A 215 17.37 -11.08 -7.63
CA TYR A 215 16.24 -10.18 -7.87
C TYR A 215 15.57 -10.40 -9.21
N LEU A 216 16.35 -10.54 -10.28
CA LEU A 216 15.82 -10.81 -11.61
C LEU A 216 15.00 -12.10 -11.60
N ASN A 217 15.50 -13.16 -10.95
CA ASN A 217 14.77 -14.41 -10.79
C ASN A 217 13.48 -14.23 -9.99
N CYS A 218 13.48 -13.39 -8.94
CA CYS A 218 12.25 -13.05 -8.22
C CYS A 218 11.25 -12.33 -9.13
N ILE A 219 11.71 -11.35 -9.91
CA ILE A 219 10.86 -10.56 -10.81
C ILE A 219 10.27 -11.42 -11.93
N LEU A 220 11.08 -12.27 -12.55
CA LEU A 220 10.63 -13.16 -13.62
C LEU A 220 9.60 -14.17 -13.12
N GLY A 221 9.77 -14.65 -11.88
CA GLY A 221 8.87 -15.62 -11.27
C GLY A 221 7.64 -15.03 -10.57
N MET A 222 7.46 -13.70 -10.56
CA MET A 222 6.29 -13.08 -9.91
C MET A 222 4.98 -13.49 -10.58
N SER A 223 3.97 -13.72 -9.73
CA SER A 223 2.60 -13.89 -10.17
C SER A 223 2.08 -12.62 -10.84
N VAL A 224 1.00 -12.74 -11.62
CA VAL A 224 0.34 -11.59 -12.25
C VAL A 224 -0.15 -10.60 -11.20
N ASP A 225 -0.66 -11.08 -10.06
CA ASP A 225 -1.13 -10.26 -8.93
C ASP A 225 0.01 -9.50 -8.24
N ASP A 226 1.15 -10.16 -8.02
CA ASP A 226 2.31 -9.53 -7.39
C ASP A 226 2.97 -8.52 -8.33
N LEU A 227 2.99 -8.80 -9.64
CA LEU A 227 3.56 -7.91 -10.64
C LEU A 227 2.81 -6.58 -10.74
N ILE A 228 1.47 -6.59 -10.83
CA ILE A 228 0.69 -5.34 -10.89
C ILE A 228 0.85 -4.53 -9.61
N TYR A 229 0.88 -5.19 -8.47
CA TYR A 229 1.11 -4.50 -7.21
C TYR A 229 2.49 -3.86 -7.16
N ASP A 230 3.54 -4.58 -7.57
CA ASP A 230 4.89 -4.01 -7.62
C ASP A 230 4.96 -2.80 -8.55
N ILE A 231 4.33 -2.87 -9.73
CA ILE A 231 4.22 -1.74 -10.67
C ILE A 231 3.51 -0.56 -10.01
N LEU A 232 2.38 -0.80 -9.34
CA LEU A 232 1.61 0.24 -8.64
C LEU A 232 2.46 0.93 -7.59
N ILE A 233 3.10 0.17 -6.70
CA ILE A 233 3.87 0.76 -5.61
C ILE A 233 5.06 1.58 -6.13
N LYS A 234 5.79 1.09 -7.16
CA LYS A 234 6.85 1.87 -7.79
C LYS A 234 6.31 3.15 -8.45
N THR A 235 5.16 3.05 -9.11
CA THR A 235 4.50 4.19 -9.74
C THR A 235 4.10 5.25 -8.70
N LEU A 236 3.52 4.84 -7.57
CA LEU A 236 3.14 5.74 -6.48
C LEU A 236 4.35 6.36 -5.78
N GLU A 237 5.45 5.62 -5.61
CA GLU A 237 6.71 6.13 -5.06
C GLU A 237 7.28 7.27 -5.93
N ILE A 238 7.36 7.03 -7.25
CA ILE A 238 7.83 8.02 -8.23
C ILE A 238 6.89 9.24 -8.27
N ARG A 239 5.57 9.01 -8.32
CA ARG A 239 4.56 10.09 -8.30
C ARG A 239 4.66 10.95 -7.05
N THR A 240 4.84 10.34 -5.88
CA THR A 240 4.96 11.07 -4.63
C THR A 240 6.18 11.99 -4.65
N LYS A 241 7.33 11.50 -5.15
CA LYS A 241 8.55 12.31 -5.32
C LYS A 241 8.33 13.46 -6.32
N LEU A 242 7.66 13.21 -7.45
CA LEU A 242 7.28 14.25 -8.42
C LEU A 242 6.43 15.36 -7.79
N VAL A 243 5.36 15.00 -7.07
CA VAL A 243 4.45 15.98 -6.44
C VAL A 243 5.20 16.82 -5.40
N VAL A 244 6.02 16.20 -4.55
CA VAL A 244 6.78 16.90 -3.52
C VAL A 244 7.80 17.84 -4.16
N PHE A 245 8.59 17.36 -5.13
CA PHE A 245 9.60 18.18 -5.79
C PHE A 245 8.97 19.37 -6.50
N ARG A 246 7.84 19.19 -7.17
CA ARG A 246 7.13 20.30 -7.81
C ARG A 246 6.68 21.37 -6.81
N CYS A 247 6.07 20.96 -5.70
CA CYS A 247 5.61 21.91 -4.69
C CYS A 247 6.80 22.66 -4.05
N VAL A 248 7.88 21.95 -3.73
CA VAL A 248 9.09 22.55 -3.15
C VAL A 248 9.78 23.48 -4.14
N ALA A 249 9.92 23.07 -5.40
CA ALA A 249 10.50 23.85 -6.48
C ALA A 249 9.77 25.19 -6.65
N ALA A 250 8.43 25.15 -6.71
CA ALA A 250 7.60 26.34 -6.82
C ALA A 250 7.71 27.27 -5.59
N ILE A 251 7.69 26.72 -4.37
CA ILE A 251 7.78 27.53 -3.14
C ILE A 251 9.17 28.13 -2.95
N ARG A 252 10.22 27.37 -3.28
CA ARG A 252 11.62 27.80 -3.13
C ARG A 252 12.16 28.54 -4.35
N GLN A 253 11.36 28.66 -5.41
CA GLN A 253 11.74 29.30 -6.67
C GLN A 253 13.02 28.70 -7.27
N VAL A 254 13.10 27.37 -7.27
CA VAL A 254 14.19 26.60 -7.88
C VAL A 254 13.63 25.70 -8.98
N SER A 255 14.49 25.24 -9.89
CA SER A 255 14.08 24.25 -10.90
C SER A 255 13.86 22.88 -10.26
N GLU A 256 12.87 22.12 -10.73
CA GLU A 256 12.72 20.68 -10.41
C GLU A 256 13.96 19.85 -10.81
N ASN A 257 14.79 20.36 -11.73
CA ASN A 257 16.04 19.74 -12.17
C ASN A 257 17.26 20.14 -11.31
N SER A 258 17.09 21.03 -10.32
CA SER A 258 18.19 21.54 -9.51
C SER A 258 18.87 20.42 -8.70
N SER A 259 20.20 20.54 -8.52
CA SER A 259 20.95 19.70 -7.57
C SER A 259 20.38 19.76 -6.15
N ASP A 260 19.79 20.90 -5.80
CA ASP A 260 19.42 21.23 -4.44
C ASP A 260 17.98 20.81 -4.10
N ILE A 261 17.20 20.33 -5.08
CA ILE A 261 15.79 20.01 -4.88
C ILE A 261 15.59 18.90 -3.83
N GLY A 262 16.46 17.89 -3.82
CA GLY A 262 16.44 16.78 -2.86
C GLY A 262 16.61 17.27 -1.42
N PRO A 263 17.74 17.96 -1.10
CA PRO A 263 17.95 18.58 0.22
C PRO A 263 16.83 19.52 0.65
N LEU A 264 16.38 20.41 -0.25
CA LEU A 264 15.31 21.37 0.06
C LEU A 264 13.98 20.66 0.39
N ALA A 265 13.64 19.63 -0.38
CA ALA A 265 12.46 18.82 -0.13
C ALA A 265 12.59 18.05 1.19
N HIS A 266 13.76 17.50 1.46
CA HIS A 266 14.04 16.77 2.68
C HIS A 266 13.87 17.65 3.93
N GLU A 267 14.52 18.83 3.95
CA GLU A 267 14.39 19.80 5.04
C GLU A 267 12.95 20.27 5.24
N MET A 268 12.26 20.59 4.13
CA MET A 268 10.90 21.11 4.17
C MET A 268 9.91 20.06 4.67
N MET A 269 9.98 18.83 4.14
CA MET A 269 9.09 17.74 4.54
C MET A 269 9.35 17.31 5.99
N ASN A 270 10.61 17.18 6.41
CA ASN A 270 10.92 16.83 7.81
C ASN A 270 10.43 17.91 8.78
N ARG A 271 10.60 19.19 8.45
CA ARG A 271 10.06 20.30 9.26
C ARG A 271 8.54 20.21 9.38
N MET A 272 7.84 19.98 8.27
CA MET A 272 6.37 19.89 8.26
C MET A 272 5.85 18.64 8.98
N LEU A 273 6.56 17.52 8.86
CA LEU A 273 6.25 16.27 9.54
C LEU A 273 6.65 16.28 11.03
N GLY A 274 7.40 17.30 11.48
CA GLY A 274 7.91 17.37 12.86
C GLY A 274 8.96 16.31 13.17
N ARG A 275 9.74 15.90 12.16
CA ARG A 275 10.80 14.90 12.28
C ARG A 275 12.15 15.57 12.50
N GLU A 276 12.94 14.98 13.39
CA GLU A 276 14.36 15.33 13.52
C GLU A 276 15.15 14.71 12.36
N CYS A 277 15.98 15.52 11.71
CA CYS A 277 16.78 15.11 10.57
C CYS A 277 18.11 14.49 11.05
N GLY A 278 18.38 13.25 10.66
CA GLY A 278 19.70 12.63 10.82
C GLY A 278 20.68 13.10 9.73
N PRO A 279 21.99 13.23 10.02
CA PRO A 279 22.98 13.67 9.04
C PRO A 279 23.07 12.73 7.83
N ASP A 280 22.89 11.42 8.03
CA ASP A 280 22.90 10.43 6.97
C ASP A 280 21.72 10.61 5.99
N GLU A 281 20.55 11.03 6.50
CA GLU A 281 19.36 11.26 5.65
C GLU A 281 19.53 12.50 4.77
N TYR A 282 20.17 13.54 5.30
CA TYR A 282 20.48 14.74 4.54
C TYR A 282 21.50 14.45 3.43
N VAL A 283 22.53 13.65 3.74
CA VAL A 283 23.51 13.17 2.74
C VAL A 283 22.80 12.35 1.67
N GLU A 284 21.92 11.42 2.07
CA GLU A 284 21.10 10.62 1.15
C GLU A 284 20.24 11.50 0.21
N ALA A 285 19.56 12.51 0.76
CA ALA A 285 18.75 13.45 -0.03
C ALA A 285 19.59 14.29 -1.00
N ARG A 286 20.80 14.70 -0.58
CA ARG A 286 21.74 15.48 -1.39
C ARG A 286 22.34 14.67 -2.53
N ASP A 287 22.68 13.42 -2.24
CA ASP A 287 23.35 12.55 -3.19
C ASP A 287 22.35 11.89 -4.17
N SER A 288 21.03 12.04 -3.94
CA SER A 288 20.00 11.65 -4.92
C SER A 288 20.12 12.43 -6.22
N PHE A 289 20.18 11.68 -7.33
CA PHE A 289 20.30 12.23 -8.68
C PHE A 289 19.01 12.09 -9.51
N VAL A 290 18.02 11.32 -9.04
CA VAL A 290 16.74 11.15 -9.75
C VAL A 290 15.79 12.31 -9.42
N ARG A 291 15.58 13.17 -10.42
CA ARG A 291 14.76 14.38 -10.36
C ARG A 291 14.29 14.78 -11.76
N GLY A 292 13.24 15.60 -11.83
CA GLY A 292 12.68 16.11 -13.08
C GLY A 292 12.44 15.03 -14.13
N SER A 293 13.06 15.16 -15.31
CA SER A 293 12.88 14.21 -16.43
C SER A 293 13.28 12.76 -16.09
N ASN A 294 14.21 12.54 -15.16
CA ASN A 294 14.58 11.18 -14.73
C ASN A 294 13.39 10.44 -14.12
N LEU A 295 12.53 11.14 -13.37
CA LEU A 295 11.32 10.58 -12.78
C LEU A 295 10.31 10.19 -13.87
N LEU A 296 10.20 10.98 -14.93
CA LEU A 296 9.35 10.66 -16.08
C LEU A 296 9.85 9.41 -16.81
N SER A 297 11.15 9.29 -17.07
CA SER A 297 11.72 8.08 -17.67
C SER A 297 11.51 6.82 -16.81
N LEU A 298 11.52 6.95 -15.48
CA LEU A 298 11.18 5.82 -14.59
C LEU A 298 9.70 5.44 -14.66
N LEU A 299 8.79 6.40 -14.89
CA LEU A 299 7.38 6.12 -15.15
C LEU A 299 7.20 5.42 -16.50
N ASP A 300 7.95 5.80 -17.54
CA ASP A 300 7.92 5.09 -18.84
C ASP A 300 8.34 3.62 -18.66
N VAL A 301 9.35 3.35 -17.83
CA VAL A 301 9.73 1.97 -17.46
C VAL A 301 8.57 1.24 -16.77
N GLN A 302 7.84 1.89 -15.86
CA GLN A 302 6.66 1.26 -15.24
C GLN A 302 5.53 1.05 -16.24
N GLN A 303 5.36 1.94 -17.23
CA GLN A 303 4.39 1.77 -18.31
C GLN A 303 4.69 0.53 -19.15
N GLU A 304 5.95 0.29 -19.50
CA GLU A 304 6.36 -0.93 -20.22
C GLU A 304 6.14 -2.19 -19.39
N ARG A 305 6.43 -2.14 -18.08
CA ARG A 305 6.13 -3.25 -17.17
C ARG A 305 4.63 -3.52 -17.08
N LEU A 306 3.79 -2.48 -17.12
CA LEU A 306 2.34 -2.62 -17.15
C LEU A 306 1.86 -3.28 -18.45
N ASN A 307 2.49 -2.99 -19.59
CA ASN A 307 2.23 -3.69 -20.85
C ASN A 307 2.56 -5.19 -20.77
N VAL A 308 3.69 -5.54 -20.13
CA VAL A 308 4.06 -6.95 -19.86
C VAL A 308 3.05 -7.61 -18.92
N TRP A 309 2.53 -6.88 -17.92
CA TRP A 309 1.48 -7.42 -17.07
C TRP A 309 0.20 -7.72 -17.86
N ARG A 310 -0.24 -6.79 -18.72
CA ARG A 310 -1.43 -6.97 -19.56
C ARG A 310 -1.32 -8.15 -20.51
N SER A 311 -0.14 -8.38 -21.10
CA SER A 311 0.07 -9.48 -22.04
C SER A 311 -0.03 -10.87 -21.39
N ARG A 312 -0.03 -10.93 -20.05
CA ARG A 312 -0.22 -12.17 -19.27
C ARG A 312 -1.67 -12.41 -18.84
N LEU A 313 -2.57 -11.47 -19.09
CA LEU A 313 -3.98 -11.56 -18.69
C LEU A 313 -4.84 -12.25 -19.73
N SER A 314 -5.88 -12.94 -19.26
CA SER A 314 -6.96 -13.42 -20.11
C SER A 314 -7.90 -12.25 -20.49
N PRO A 315 -8.62 -12.31 -21.63
CA PRO A 315 -9.45 -11.21 -22.11
C PRO A 315 -10.53 -10.72 -21.11
N ASP A 316 -11.06 -11.62 -20.29
CA ASP A 316 -12.04 -11.36 -19.24
C ASP A 316 -11.46 -10.68 -17.98
N GLN A 317 -10.13 -10.69 -17.84
CA GLN A 317 -9.41 -10.00 -16.76
C GLN A 317 -8.95 -8.58 -17.16
N LEU A 318 -9.05 -8.22 -18.44
CA LEU A 318 -8.59 -6.92 -18.94
C LEU A 318 -9.56 -5.78 -18.56
N PRO A 319 -9.06 -4.62 -18.09
CA PRO A 319 -9.90 -3.44 -17.87
C PRO A 319 -10.54 -2.93 -19.18
N PRO A 320 -11.73 -2.29 -19.11
CA PRO A 320 -12.56 -1.97 -20.28
C PRO A 320 -11.95 -0.87 -21.17
N GLN A 321 -10.93 -0.17 -20.68
CA GLN A 321 -10.22 0.91 -21.39
C GLN A 321 -8.78 0.55 -21.77
N CYS A 322 -8.27 -0.63 -21.38
CA CYS A 322 -6.89 -1.04 -21.71
C CYS A 322 -6.75 -1.63 -23.13
N GLY A 323 -7.77 -1.52 -23.97
CA GLY A 323 -7.75 -1.95 -25.37
C GLY A 323 -7.22 -0.85 -26.29
N THR A 324 -5.97 -0.98 -26.71
CA THR A 324 -5.36 -0.35 -27.90
C THR A 324 -5.29 1.18 -27.97
N THR A 325 -4.15 1.74 -27.56
CA THR A 325 -3.47 2.76 -28.38
C THR A 325 -2.88 2.06 -29.61
N SER A 326 -3.65 2.00 -30.70
CA SER A 326 -3.07 1.79 -32.03
C SER A 326 -3.66 2.80 -33.00
N CYS A 327 -2.76 3.38 -33.78
CA CYS A 327 -2.95 4.44 -34.77
C CYS A 327 -4.26 4.37 -35.57
N VAL A 328 -4.87 5.55 -35.75
CA VAL A 328 -5.60 6.00 -36.94
C VAL A 328 -6.51 4.95 -37.59
N GLN A 329 -7.76 4.85 -37.11
CA GLN A 329 -8.89 4.59 -38.00
C GLN A 329 -10.07 5.50 -37.63
N SER A 330 -10.54 6.20 -38.66
CA SER A 330 -11.60 7.20 -38.68
C SER A 330 -12.93 6.68 -38.14
N PRO A 331 -13.79 7.53 -37.53
CA PRO A 331 -15.10 7.11 -37.08
C PRO A 331 -16.07 7.07 -38.26
N SER A 332 -16.43 5.87 -38.70
CA SER A 332 -17.61 5.65 -39.54
C SER A 332 -18.39 4.45 -39.05
N SER A 333 -19.22 4.66 -38.04
CA SER A 333 -20.55 4.04 -37.90
C SER A 333 -21.20 4.55 -36.62
N SER A 334 -22.09 5.51 -36.81
CA SER A 334 -23.20 5.78 -35.90
C SER A 334 -24.02 4.51 -35.76
N GLU A 335 -24.01 3.91 -34.57
CA GLU A 335 -25.08 3.15 -33.92
C GLU A 335 -24.49 2.18 -32.88
N SER A 336 -24.14 2.70 -31.70
CA SER A 336 -24.26 1.92 -30.47
C SER A 336 -24.56 2.86 -29.31
N SER A 337 -25.85 2.99 -29.07
CA SER A 337 -26.47 3.39 -27.82
C SER A 337 -25.70 2.89 -26.60
N HIS A 338 -25.61 3.75 -25.59
CA HIS A 338 -25.21 3.54 -24.20
C HIS A 338 -25.60 2.16 -23.59
N SER A 339 -24.94 1.07 -23.97
CA SER A 339 -24.97 -0.17 -23.20
C SER A 339 -23.80 -0.15 -22.23
N LEU A 340 -24.04 0.47 -21.07
CA LEU A 340 -23.28 0.30 -19.84
C LEU A 340 -23.39 -1.17 -19.39
N ILE A 341 -22.64 -2.07 -20.03
CA ILE A 341 -22.51 -3.45 -19.57
C ILE A 341 -21.60 -3.37 -18.35
N SER A 342 -22.16 -3.65 -17.15
CA SER A 342 -21.37 -3.83 -15.94
C SER A 342 -20.32 -4.90 -16.22
N GLN A 343 -19.05 -4.52 -16.28
CA GLN A 343 -17.99 -5.47 -16.54
C GLN A 343 -17.92 -6.44 -15.35
N HIS A 344 -18.02 -7.73 -15.65
CA HIS A 344 -17.96 -8.78 -14.65
C HIS A 344 -16.53 -9.31 -14.58
N PHE A 345 -15.82 -8.99 -13.50
CA PHE A 345 -14.51 -9.58 -13.23
C PHE A 345 -14.69 -10.99 -12.65
N PRO A 346 -13.84 -11.97 -13.05
CA PRO A 346 -13.95 -13.35 -12.56
C PRO A 346 -13.79 -13.48 -11.04
N SER A 347 -13.00 -12.60 -10.43
CA SER A 347 -12.77 -12.59 -8.98
C SER A 347 -12.63 -11.17 -8.43
N HIS A 348 -12.72 -11.07 -7.09
CA HIS A 348 -12.41 -9.83 -6.36
C HIS A 348 -10.98 -9.33 -6.63
N ARG A 349 -10.02 -10.26 -6.75
CA ARG A 349 -8.62 -9.93 -7.01
C ARG A 349 -8.44 -9.32 -8.41
N ASP A 350 -9.13 -9.86 -9.42
CA ASP A 350 -9.09 -9.31 -10.78
C ASP A 350 -9.64 -7.88 -10.84
N ALA A 351 -10.74 -7.60 -10.13
CA ALA A 351 -11.30 -6.26 -10.03
C ALA A 351 -10.35 -5.28 -9.30
N MET A 352 -9.71 -5.70 -8.20
CA MET A 352 -8.69 -4.88 -7.53
C MET A 352 -7.47 -4.62 -8.42
N ASN A 353 -7.01 -5.63 -9.17
CA ASN A 353 -5.92 -5.47 -10.13
C ASN A 353 -6.28 -4.49 -11.26
N ALA A 354 -7.54 -4.49 -11.72
CA ALA A 354 -8.03 -3.52 -12.68
C ALA A 354 -8.00 -2.09 -12.12
N LEU A 355 -8.36 -1.90 -10.85
CA LEU A 355 -8.21 -0.61 -10.17
C LEU A 355 -6.75 -0.17 -10.08
N TYR A 356 -5.83 -1.08 -9.72
CA TYR A 356 -4.40 -0.78 -9.70
C TYR A 356 -3.88 -0.36 -11.07
N CYS A 357 -4.30 -1.04 -12.14
CA CYS A 357 -3.95 -0.67 -13.51
C CYS A 357 -4.44 0.74 -13.85
N LEU A 358 -5.70 1.06 -13.55
CA LEU A 358 -6.27 2.39 -13.81
C LEU A 358 -5.50 3.49 -13.06
N LEU A 359 -5.13 3.26 -11.79
CA LEU A 359 -4.31 4.23 -11.04
C LEU A 359 -2.93 4.46 -11.66
N CYS A 360 -2.28 3.41 -12.16
CA CYS A 360 -1.02 3.53 -12.89
C CYS A 360 -1.19 4.36 -14.16
N GLU A 361 -2.19 4.05 -14.99
CA GLU A 361 -2.45 4.79 -16.24
C GLU A 361 -2.76 6.26 -15.98
N MET A 362 -3.62 6.54 -15.00
CA MET A 362 -3.91 7.92 -14.59
C MET A 362 -2.65 8.66 -14.14
N THR A 363 -1.73 7.98 -13.44
CA THR A 363 -0.45 8.57 -13.02
C THR A 363 0.47 8.86 -14.22
N PHE A 364 0.55 7.95 -15.18
CA PHE A 364 1.36 8.15 -16.39
C PHE A 364 0.83 9.33 -17.22
N GLU A 365 -0.49 9.44 -17.35
CA GLU A 365 -1.14 10.52 -18.06
C GLU A 365 -0.98 11.87 -17.35
N GLU A 366 -1.16 11.91 -16.02
CA GLU A 366 -0.91 13.11 -15.21
C GLU A 366 0.53 13.62 -15.39
N ALA A 367 1.51 12.71 -15.33
CA ALA A 367 2.91 13.07 -15.49
C ALA A 367 3.17 13.65 -16.89
N LYS A 368 2.70 12.98 -17.96
CA LYS A 368 2.86 13.45 -19.35
C LYS A 368 2.26 14.84 -19.56
N GLN A 369 1.03 15.07 -19.09
CA GLN A 369 0.37 16.36 -19.21
C GLN A 369 1.17 17.47 -18.52
N ALA A 370 1.69 17.19 -17.32
CA ALA A 370 2.43 18.18 -16.56
C ALA A 370 3.80 18.55 -17.14
N PHE A 371 4.45 17.65 -17.88
CA PHE A 371 5.72 17.92 -18.55
C PHE A 371 5.55 18.45 -19.99
N ALA A 372 4.38 18.27 -20.61
CA ALA A 372 4.08 18.78 -21.96
C ALA A 372 3.62 20.24 -21.97
N SER A 373 3.00 20.73 -20.89
CA SER A 373 2.64 22.14 -20.76
C SER A 373 3.85 22.97 -20.34
N ASP A 374 4.26 23.95 -21.15
CA ASP A 374 5.28 24.96 -20.80
C ASP A 374 4.82 25.79 -19.58
N HIS A 375 5.03 25.24 -18.37
CA HIS A 375 4.94 25.84 -17.03
C HIS A 375 3.67 26.62 -16.64
N THR A 376 2.63 26.63 -17.47
CA THR A 376 1.32 27.17 -17.09
C THR A 376 0.46 26.03 -16.58
N PRO A 377 0.10 26.00 -15.28
CA PRO A 377 -0.86 25.02 -14.79
C PRO A 377 -2.16 25.26 -15.54
N SER A 378 -2.45 24.38 -16.49
CA SER A 378 -3.75 24.33 -17.14
C SER A 378 -4.78 24.19 -16.02
N VAL A 379 -5.55 25.26 -15.81
CA VAL A 379 -6.70 25.27 -14.92
C VAL A 379 -7.52 24.03 -15.28
N VAL A 380 -7.75 23.16 -14.29
CA VAL A 380 -8.62 21.98 -14.42
C VAL A 380 -10.05 22.48 -14.63
N GLY A 381 -10.33 22.96 -15.85
CA GLY A 381 -11.64 22.91 -16.43
C GLY A 381 -11.97 21.44 -16.64
N VAL A 382 -13.21 21.07 -16.33
CA VAL A 382 -13.78 19.77 -16.66
C VAL A 382 -13.87 19.70 -18.19
N ASP A 383 -12.75 19.43 -18.86
CA ASP A 383 -12.77 19.06 -20.28
C ASP A 383 -13.23 17.60 -20.35
N PRO A 384 -14.43 17.30 -20.88
CA PRO A 384 -14.93 15.94 -21.03
C PRO A 384 -14.06 15.07 -21.95
N SER A 385 -13.15 15.67 -22.72
CA SER A 385 -12.16 14.97 -23.54
C SER A 385 -10.91 14.53 -22.78
N ASN A 386 -10.76 14.91 -21.50
CA ASN A 386 -9.62 14.52 -20.68
C ASN A 386 -9.67 13.02 -20.36
N VAL A 387 -8.68 12.28 -20.83
CA VAL A 387 -8.54 10.82 -20.68
C VAL A 387 -8.60 10.39 -19.21
N ILE A 388 -8.08 11.21 -18.29
CA ILE A 388 -8.11 10.95 -16.84
C ILE A 388 -9.54 10.89 -16.30
N VAL A 389 -10.46 11.69 -16.85
CA VAL A 389 -11.87 11.70 -16.44
C VAL A 389 -12.53 10.35 -16.75
N ASN A 390 -12.29 9.83 -17.95
CA ASN A 390 -12.84 8.54 -18.38
C ASN A 390 -12.28 7.38 -17.55
N MET A 391 -10.99 7.43 -17.20
CA MET A 391 -10.36 6.45 -16.31
C MET A 391 -10.95 6.52 -14.89
N ALA A 392 -11.19 7.73 -14.36
CA ALA A 392 -11.80 7.90 -13.04
C ALA A 392 -13.25 7.35 -12.97
N TYR A 393 -14.05 7.57 -14.02
CA TYR A 393 -15.38 6.97 -14.12
C TYR A 393 -15.32 5.45 -14.22
N SER A 394 -14.39 4.90 -15.00
CA SER A 394 -14.15 3.44 -15.03
C SER A 394 -13.74 2.90 -13.67
N ALA A 395 -12.87 3.59 -12.93
CA ALA A 395 -12.49 3.19 -11.58
C ALA A 395 -13.70 3.13 -10.63
N CYS A 396 -14.63 4.09 -10.74
CA CYS A 396 -15.89 4.04 -9.98
C CYS A 396 -16.75 2.83 -10.38
N GLN A 397 -16.86 2.52 -11.67
CA GLN A 397 -17.62 1.35 -12.14
C GLN A 397 -17.01 0.02 -11.68
N VAL A 398 -15.68 -0.11 -11.70
CA VAL A 398 -14.99 -1.28 -11.16
C VAL A 398 -15.20 -1.37 -9.65
N ALA A 399 -15.11 -0.25 -8.93
CA ALA A 399 -15.37 -0.23 -7.48
C ALA A 399 -16.80 -0.66 -7.13
N ASP A 400 -17.78 -0.34 -7.97
CA ASP A 400 -19.18 -0.77 -7.79
C ASP A 400 -19.40 -2.27 -7.96
N SER A 401 -18.55 -2.96 -8.75
CA SER A 401 -18.63 -4.41 -8.96
C SER A 401 -17.96 -5.23 -7.86
N LEU A 402 -17.17 -4.60 -6.98
CA LEU A 402 -16.47 -5.27 -5.89
C LEU A 402 -17.43 -5.84 -4.85
N ASN A 403 -17.12 -7.04 -4.36
CA ASN A 403 -17.74 -7.57 -3.17
C ASN A 403 -17.12 -6.89 -1.94
N LEU A 404 -17.78 -5.86 -1.42
CA LEU A 404 -17.26 -5.08 -0.31
C LEU A 404 -17.04 -5.90 0.96
N ALA A 405 -17.80 -6.98 1.20
CA ALA A 405 -17.53 -7.86 2.33
C ALA A 405 -16.18 -8.59 2.20
N VAL A 406 -15.74 -8.88 0.98
CA VAL A 406 -14.44 -9.50 0.68
C VAL A 406 -13.32 -8.47 0.75
N SER A 407 -13.51 -7.26 0.22
CA SER A 407 -12.52 -6.14 0.25
C SER A 407 -11.91 -5.93 1.64
N ASN A 408 -12.76 -5.92 2.67
CA ASN A 408 -12.35 -5.71 4.06
C ASN A 408 -11.41 -6.79 4.62
N THR A 409 -11.40 -7.98 4.01
CA THR A 409 -10.67 -9.14 4.53
C THR A 409 -9.61 -9.68 3.58
N SER A 410 -9.61 -9.31 2.30
CA SER A 410 -8.74 -9.91 1.28
C SER A 410 -7.54 -9.05 0.88
N ASP A 411 -7.58 -7.74 1.09
CA ASP A 411 -6.54 -6.79 0.64
C ASP A 411 -5.64 -6.29 1.78
N VAL A 412 -5.45 -7.15 2.78
CA VAL A 412 -4.82 -6.89 4.09
C VAL A 412 -3.32 -6.56 4.02
N TYR A 413 -2.61 -7.18 3.07
CA TYR A 413 -1.17 -7.00 2.87
C TYR A 413 -0.85 -6.45 1.48
N THR A 414 -1.88 -5.88 0.84
CA THR A 414 -1.83 -5.16 -0.42
C THR A 414 -2.41 -3.76 -0.23
N MET A 415 -2.81 -3.09 -1.31
CA MET A 415 -3.34 -1.74 -1.27
C MET A 415 -4.85 -1.86 -1.20
N SER A 416 -5.39 -1.46 -0.06
CA SER A 416 -6.82 -1.56 0.23
C SER A 416 -7.66 -0.71 -0.72
N LEU A 417 -8.95 -1.02 -0.85
CA LEU A 417 -9.86 -0.19 -1.64
C LEU A 417 -9.91 1.24 -1.09
N ALA A 418 -9.87 1.43 0.23
CA ALA A 418 -9.75 2.76 0.82
C ALA A 418 -8.55 3.54 0.25
N GLU A 419 -7.36 2.94 0.22
CA GLU A 419 -6.17 3.58 -0.34
C GLU A 419 -6.27 3.81 -1.85
N VAL A 420 -6.90 2.88 -2.59
CA VAL A 420 -7.19 3.08 -4.02
C VAL A 420 -8.05 4.32 -4.23
N LEU A 421 -9.11 4.49 -3.45
CA LEU A 421 -9.99 5.67 -3.51
C LEU A 421 -9.24 6.95 -3.13
N LEU A 422 -8.31 6.87 -2.18
CA LEU A 422 -7.45 8.01 -1.82
C LEU A 422 -6.56 8.43 -2.98
N GLN A 423 -5.87 7.48 -3.62
CA GLN A 423 -5.03 7.78 -4.78
C GLN A 423 -5.86 8.28 -5.97
N LEU A 424 -7.05 7.71 -6.18
CA LEU A 424 -8.00 8.19 -7.19
C LEU A 424 -8.37 9.65 -6.95
N VAL A 425 -8.68 10.02 -5.70
CA VAL A 425 -8.94 11.41 -5.31
C VAL A 425 -7.72 12.28 -5.50
N PHE A 426 -6.50 11.81 -5.33
CA PHE A 426 -5.31 12.62 -5.58
C PHE A 426 -4.97 12.81 -7.07
N LEU A 427 -5.44 11.90 -7.93
CA LEU A 427 -5.27 11.97 -9.38
C LEU A 427 -6.40 12.78 -10.03
N TRP A 428 -7.64 12.62 -9.58
CA TRP A 428 -8.81 13.29 -10.14
C TRP A 428 -9.76 13.79 -9.07
N ARG A 429 -10.28 15.02 -9.22
CA ARG A 429 -11.20 15.66 -8.27
C ARG A 429 -12.42 16.19 -8.99
N SER A 430 -13.59 15.94 -8.41
CA SER A 430 -14.84 16.61 -8.79
C SER A 430 -15.86 16.46 -7.66
N ASP A 431 -16.86 17.33 -7.63
CA ASP A 431 -17.96 17.22 -6.67
C ASP A 431 -18.69 15.87 -6.80
N ARG A 432 -18.83 15.38 -8.05
CA ARG A 432 -19.43 14.07 -8.34
C ARG A 432 -18.60 12.93 -7.78
N LEU A 433 -17.28 12.98 -7.92
CA LEU A 433 -16.40 11.94 -7.37
C LEU A 433 -16.45 11.93 -5.84
N PHE A 434 -16.37 13.11 -5.20
CA PHE A 434 -16.47 13.19 -3.74
C PHE A 434 -17.82 12.71 -3.23
N GLN A 435 -18.91 13.04 -3.91
CA GLN A 435 -20.25 12.55 -3.57
C GLN A 435 -20.34 11.03 -3.74
N TYR A 436 -19.84 10.47 -4.85
CA TYR A 436 -19.81 9.03 -5.07
C TYR A 436 -19.02 8.31 -3.96
N ILE A 437 -17.80 8.75 -3.68
CA ILE A 437 -16.94 8.11 -2.69
C ILE A 437 -17.55 8.25 -1.29
N LEU A 438 -17.80 9.47 -0.81
CA LEU A 438 -18.16 9.72 0.58
C LEU A 438 -19.61 9.40 0.92
N ASP A 439 -20.54 9.57 -0.03
CA ASP A 439 -21.99 9.45 0.23
C ASP A 439 -22.60 8.15 -0.30
N ILE A 440 -21.93 7.45 -1.24
CA ILE A 440 -22.44 6.20 -1.84
C ILE A 440 -21.58 5.00 -1.47
N LEU A 441 -20.30 5.01 -1.86
CA LEU A 441 -19.43 3.84 -1.69
C LEU A 441 -18.99 3.66 -0.23
N TRP A 442 -18.59 4.73 0.44
CA TRP A 442 -18.07 4.65 1.80
C TRP A 442 -19.08 4.12 2.84
N PRO A 443 -20.36 4.57 2.85
CA PRO A 443 -21.36 3.98 3.74
C PRO A 443 -21.56 2.47 3.49
N ARG A 444 -21.46 2.03 2.22
CA ARG A 444 -21.50 0.59 1.88
C ARG A 444 -20.28 -0.14 2.44
N LEU A 445 -19.08 0.44 2.36
CA LEU A 445 -17.86 -0.14 2.95
C LEU A 445 -18.00 -0.31 4.48
N GLU A 446 -18.45 0.72 5.17
CA GLU A 446 -18.65 0.71 6.62
C GLU A 446 -19.67 -0.35 7.04
N ALA A 447 -20.80 -0.46 6.32
CA ALA A 447 -21.85 -1.43 6.60
C ALA A 447 -21.38 -2.89 6.45
N HIS A 448 -20.50 -3.19 5.48
CA HIS A 448 -20.03 -4.56 5.21
C HIS A 448 -18.74 -4.93 5.95
N GLY A 449 -17.99 -3.93 6.44
CA GLY A 449 -16.59 -4.09 6.85
C GLY A 449 -16.24 -3.71 8.27
N ARG A 450 -17.19 -3.24 9.07
CA ARG A 450 -16.88 -2.53 10.34
C ARG A 450 -15.89 -1.37 10.13
N GLY A 451 -15.75 -0.86 8.90
CA GLY A 451 -14.78 0.15 8.51
C GLY A 451 -13.33 -0.30 8.68
N TYR A 452 -13.02 -1.57 8.40
CA TYR A 452 -11.68 -2.12 8.61
C TYR A 452 -11.07 -2.80 7.38
N GLU A 453 -9.96 -2.25 6.92
CA GLU A 453 -9.00 -2.87 6.01
C GLU A 453 -7.63 -2.80 6.71
N HIS A 454 -6.95 -3.95 6.88
CA HIS A 454 -5.53 -3.94 7.25
C HIS A 454 -4.77 -3.34 6.06
N SER A 455 -4.16 -2.18 6.20
CA SER A 455 -3.26 -1.66 5.16
C SER A 455 -2.27 -0.68 5.77
N HIS A 456 -1.64 0.17 4.95
CA HIS A 456 -0.69 1.16 5.44
C HIS A 456 -1.37 2.16 6.38
N TYR A 457 -2.64 2.50 6.12
CA TYR A 457 -3.43 3.43 6.94
C TYR A 457 -4.76 2.82 7.42
N PRO A 458 -5.19 3.12 8.65
CA PRO A 458 -6.56 2.80 9.07
C PRO A 458 -7.59 3.38 8.13
N THR A 459 -8.62 2.60 7.76
CA THR A 459 -9.69 3.02 6.85
C THR A 459 -10.34 4.35 7.27
N HIS A 460 -10.60 4.55 8.58
CA HIS A 460 -11.16 5.81 9.08
C HIS A 460 -10.25 7.03 8.80
N LEU A 461 -8.93 6.85 8.90
CA LEU A 461 -7.96 7.90 8.62
C LEU A 461 -8.01 8.28 7.14
N VAL A 462 -8.14 7.29 6.26
CA VAL A 462 -8.33 7.50 4.82
C VAL A 462 -9.62 8.29 4.54
N LYS A 463 -10.74 7.94 5.18
CA LYS A 463 -12.01 8.70 5.06
C LYS A 463 -11.81 10.18 5.43
N ARG A 464 -11.13 10.42 6.54
CA ARG A 464 -10.87 11.77 7.07
C ARG A 464 -9.99 12.57 6.10
N ILE A 465 -8.97 11.94 5.51
CA ILE A 465 -8.12 12.57 4.48
C ILE A 465 -8.95 12.92 3.23
N ILE A 466 -9.77 11.99 2.70
CA ILE A 466 -10.62 12.26 1.53
C ILE A 466 -11.63 13.38 1.83
N SER A 467 -12.24 13.35 3.02
CA SER A 467 -13.17 14.39 3.47
C SER A 467 -12.49 15.75 3.56
N GLN A 468 -11.27 15.79 4.07
CA GLN A 468 -10.47 17.01 4.14
C GLN A 468 -10.10 17.50 2.73
N ALA A 469 -9.70 16.61 1.81
CA ALA A 469 -9.45 16.96 0.41
C ALA A 469 -10.70 17.57 -0.27
N ALA A 470 -11.91 17.08 0.07
CA ALA A 470 -13.16 17.67 -0.40
C ALA A 470 -13.39 19.09 0.14
N VAL A 471 -12.93 19.40 1.36
CA VAL A 471 -12.97 20.75 1.93
C VAL A 471 -12.02 21.68 1.19
N TYR A 472 -10.77 21.26 0.93
CA TYR A 472 -9.83 22.01 0.10
C TYR A 472 -10.42 22.29 -1.29
N TRP A 473 -11.02 21.27 -1.92
CA TRP A 473 -11.62 21.41 -3.24
C TRP A 473 -12.70 22.50 -3.28
N LYS A 474 -13.59 22.54 -2.28
CA LYS A 474 -14.60 23.61 -2.14
C LYS A 474 -14.01 25.00 -1.95
N GLN A 475 -12.77 25.10 -1.49
CA GLN A 475 -12.05 26.37 -1.31
C GLN A 475 -11.23 26.76 -2.55
N GLY A 476 -11.40 26.07 -3.68
CA GLY A 476 -10.57 26.30 -4.88
C GLY A 476 -9.12 25.83 -4.69
N ARG A 477 -8.90 24.81 -3.85
CA ARG A 477 -7.58 24.25 -3.58
C ARG A 477 -7.54 22.77 -3.91
N VAL A 478 -6.48 22.37 -4.58
CA VAL A 478 -6.29 21.04 -5.11
C VAL A 478 -5.20 20.33 -4.30
N VAL A 479 -5.54 19.21 -3.66
CA VAL A 479 -4.58 18.38 -2.90
C VAL A 479 -4.12 17.21 -3.77
N ASN A 480 -2.82 17.13 -4.04
CA ASN A 480 -2.20 16.07 -4.86
C ASN A 480 -1.56 14.95 -4.00
N LEU A 481 -1.26 15.26 -2.74
CA LEU A 481 -0.66 14.34 -1.78
C LEU A 481 -1.06 14.77 -0.37
N ALA A 482 -1.33 13.80 0.51
CA ALA A 482 -1.42 14.01 1.94
C ALA A 482 -0.67 12.90 2.69
N LEU A 483 0.13 13.27 3.66
CA LEU A 483 0.92 12.36 4.51
C LEU A 483 0.60 12.63 5.98
N PRO A 484 0.29 11.60 6.80
CA PRO A 484 0.17 11.78 8.24
C PRO A 484 1.47 12.31 8.87
N ALA A 485 1.35 13.43 9.57
CA ALA A 485 2.42 14.07 10.32
C ALA A 485 2.55 13.44 11.71
N VAL A 486 2.82 12.14 11.72
CA VAL A 486 2.98 11.33 12.92
C VAL A 486 4.39 10.75 12.97
N ALA A 487 4.91 10.56 14.18
CA ALA A 487 6.19 9.90 14.36
C ALA A 487 6.12 8.45 13.86
N GLU A 488 7.21 7.95 13.27
CA GLU A 488 7.25 6.60 12.69
C GLU A 488 7.05 5.48 13.75
N ASN A 489 7.39 5.77 15.01
CA ASN A 489 7.18 4.88 16.16
C ASN A 489 5.80 5.05 16.82
N ILE A 490 4.86 5.77 16.19
CA ILE A 490 3.50 5.86 16.71
C ILE A 490 2.85 4.48 16.65
N PRO A 491 2.32 3.95 17.77
CA PRO A 491 1.62 2.67 17.74
C PRO A 491 0.40 2.74 16.84
N LYS A 492 0.19 1.72 16.01
CA LYS A 492 -1.00 1.57 15.16
C LYS A 492 -2.30 1.61 15.95
N LEU A 493 -2.30 1.14 17.20
CA LEU A 493 -3.44 1.28 18.12
C LEU A 493 -3.84 2.75 18.33
N LYS A 494 -2.88 3.68 18.39
CA LYS A 494 -3.18 5.12 18.46
C LYS A 494 -3.70 5.67 17.15
N LEU A 495 -3.21 5.17 16.01
CA LEU A 495 -3.75 5.55 14.70
C LEU A 495 -5.17 5.01 14.48
N LEU A 496 -5.52 3.88 15.10
CA LEU A 496 -6.86 3.31 15.07
C LEU A 496 -7.84 4.11 15.93
N ASP A 497 -7.39 4.72 17.03
CA ASP A 497 -8.22 5.58 17.87
C ASP A 497 -8.76 6.80 17.09
N ILE A 498 -10.08 6.83 16.93
CA ILE A 498 -10.81 7.89 16.21
C ILE A 498 -10.83 9.24 16.94
N ALA A 499 -10.52 9.23 18.23
CA ALA A 499 -10.36 10.44 19.05
C ALA A 499 -8.92 10.97 19.01
N HIS A 500 -7.96 10.17 18.54
CA HIS A 500 -6.57 10.59 18.47
C HIS A 500 -6.42 11.73 17.43
N PRO A 501 -5.85 12.89 17.82
CA PRO A 501 -5.56 13.96 16.89
C PRO A 501 -4.46 13.52 15.94
N VAL A 502 -4.67 13.74 14.64
CA VAL A 502 -3.70 13.43 13.60
C VAL A 502 -3.57 14.66 12.72
N ASP A 503 -2.35 15.16 12.57
CA ASP A 503 -2.06 16.19 11.60
C ASP A 503 -1.68 15.55 10.26
N LEU A 504 -1.90 16.29 9.18
CA LEU A 504 -1.48 15.95 7.82
C LEU A 504 -0.54 17.02 7.30
N VAL A 505 0.49 16.60 6.57
CA VAL A 505 1.17 17.45 5.60
C VAL A 505 0.49 17.25 4.26
N VAL A 506 -0.06 18.32 3.69
CA VAL A 506 -0.71 18.31 2.37
C VAL A 506 0.13 19.07 1.37
N CYS A 507 0.26 18.52 0.17
CA CYS A 507 0.92 19.16 -0.97
C CYS A 507 -0.09 19.34 -2.10
N GLY A 508 -0.09 20.51 -2.72
CA GLY A 508 -1.11 20.86 -3.69
C GLY A 508 -0.90 22.22 -4.35
N TYR A 509 -1.94 22.69 -5.03
CA TYR A 509 -1.98 24.02 -5.65
C TYR A 509 -3.38 24.63 -5.57
N SER A 510 -3.50 25.95 -5.56
CA SER A 510 -4.78 26.64 -5.67
C SER A 510 -5.19 26.88 -7.12
N THR A 511 -6.45 27.24 -7.37
CA THR A 511 -6.98 27.50 -8.72
C THR A 511 -6.26 28.61 -9.48
N ASP A 512 -5.53 29.48 -8.78
CA ASP A 512 -4.63 30.50 -9.35
C ASP A 512 -3.25 29.95 -9.75
N GLY A 513 -3.01 28.64 -9.57
CA GLY A 513 -1.77 27.96 -9.90
C GLY A 513 -0.69 28.03 -8.80
N VAL A 514 -0.99 28.62 -7.63
CA VAL A 514 0.00 28.77 -6.56
C VAL A 514 0.14 27.45 -5.79
N TYR A 515 1.36 26.89 -5.79
CA TYR A 515 1.67 25.67 -5.04
C TYR A 515 1.80 25.92 -3.55
N PHE A 516 1.41 24.92 -2.75
CA PHE A 516 1.50 24.98 -1.30
C PHE A 516 1.95 23.64 -0.70
N ILE A 517 2.61 23.74 0.44
CA ILE A 517 2.80 22.65 1.39
C ILE A 517 2.41 23.21 2.76
N GLU A 518 1.44 22.57 3.41
CA GLU A 518 0.98 23.02 4.72
C GLU A 518 0.69 21.84 5.65
N LYS A 519 0.72 22.14 6.94
CA LYS A 519 0.32 21.23 7.99
C LYS A 519 -1.11 21.56 8.42
N ALA A 520 -2.02 20.60 8.32
CA ALA A 520 -3.42 20.74 8.66
C ALA A 520 -3.86 19.64 9.63
N SER A 521 -4.57 20.01 10.69
CA SER A 521 -5.15 19.03 11.61
C SER A 521 -6.37 18.35 11.00
N LEU A 522 -6.44 17.03 11.10
CA LEU A 522 -7.63 16.30 10.67
C LEU A 522 -8.77 16.51 11.66
N PRO A 523 -10.00 16.77 11.15
CA PRO A 523 -11.19 16.92 11.99
C PRO A 523 -11.54 15.66 12.77
#